data_AF-A0A2V6YTJ9-F1
#
_entry.id   AF-A0A2V6YTJ9-F1
#
_cell.length_a   1.000
_cell.length_b   1.000
_cell.length_c   1.000
_cell.angle_alpha   90.00
_cell.angle_beta   90.00
_cell.angle_gamma   90.00
#
_symmetry.space_group_name_H-M   'P 1'
#
loop_
_entity.id
_entity.type
_entity.pdbx_description
1 polymer ?
#
loop_
_entity_poly.entity_id
_entity_poly.type
_entity_poly.pdbx_seq_one_letter_code
_entity_poly.pdbx_strand_id
1 'polypeptide(L)' 'MLYIDSSALLKLLWQEPESEAVRDDVAREDLVIVSSLTELETHVQLTAARLAGRYGKARWERFRAKLAEFRVTDPFR' A
#
# COMPACT_ATOMS: atom_id res chain seq x y z
N MET A 1 -17.04 6.04 0.10
CA MET A 1 -16.47 4.90 -0.66
C MET A 1 -15.30 5.44 -1.47
N LEU A 2 -14.10 4.91 -1.24
CA LEU A 2 -12.88 5.33 -1.94
C LEU A 2 -12.35 4.18 -2.80
N TYR A 3 -11.95 4.48 -4.04
CA TYR A 3 -11.18 3.55 -4.87
C TYR A 3 -9.72 3.99 -4.86
N ILE A 4 -8.79 3.08 -4.59
CA ILE A 4 -7.36 3.40 -4.58
C ILE A 4 -6.62 2.78 -5.76
N ASP A 5 -5.71 3.57 -6.32
CA ASP A 5 -4.72 3.11 -7.29
C ASP A 5 -3.45 2.60 -6.58
N SER A 6 -2.50 2.07 -7.36
CA SER A 6 -1.25 1.56 -6.83
C SER A 6 -0.36 2.67 -6.24
N SER A 7 -0.46 3.89 -6.76
CA SER A 7 0.33 5.03 -6.28
C SER A 7 -0.10 5.50 -4.89
N ALA A 8 -1.40 5.47 -4.57
CA ALA A 8 -1.94 5.75 -3.24
C ALA A 8 -1.71 4.58 -2.29
N LEU A 9 -1.86 3.33 -2.76
CA LEU A 9 -1.59 2.14 -1.94
C LEU A 9 -0.13 2.08 -1.48
N LEU A 10 0.84 2.45 -2.32
CA LEU A 10 2.24 2.55 -1.91
C LEU A 10 2.48 3.56 -0.79
N LYS A 11 1.77 4.70 -0.80
CA LYS A 11 1.87 5.74 0.24
C LYS A 11 1.39 5.28 1.61
N LEU A 12 0.58 4.21 1.67
CA LEU A 12 0.19 3.53 2.90
C LEU A 12 1.28 2.58 3.44
N LEU A 13 2.20 2.12 2.58
CA LEU A 13 3.26 1.18 2.95
C LEU A 13 4.55 1.88 3.38
N TRP A 14 4.91 3.00 2.75
CA TRP A 14 6.07 3.80 3.14
C TRP A 14 5.78 5.29 3.07
N GLN A 15 6.66 6.08 3.69
CA GLN A 15 6.52 7.54 3.72
C GLN A 15 6.95 8.16 2.38
N GLU A 16 6.03 8.91 1.78
CA GLU A 16 6.18 9.78 0.63
C GLU A 16 5.45 11.11 0.90
N PRO A 17 5.63 12.14 0.06
CA PRO A 17 4.69 13.25 0.02
C PRO A 17 3.25 12.74 -0.08
N GLU A 18 2.32 13.42 0.60
CA GLU A 18 0.89 13.09 0.64
C GLU A 18 0.53 11.78 1.38
N SER A 19 1.50 11.02 1.92
CA SER A 19 1.20 9.79 2.69
C SER A 19 0.26 10.03 3.88
N GLU A 20 0.35 11.18 4.54
CA GLU A 20 -0.56 11.53 5.63
C GLU A 20 -1.97 11.82 5.12
N ALA A 21 -2.09 12.60 4.03
CA ALA A 21 -3.38 12.89 3.42
C ALA A 21 -4.09 11.62 2.95
N VAL A 22 -3.36 10.70 2.30
CA VAL A 22 -3.93 9.41 1.87
C VAL A 22 -4.38 8.55 3.07
N ARG A 23 -3.62 8.55 4.17
CA ARG A 23 -4.04 7.86 5.41
C ARG A 23 -5.31 8.46 5.99
N ASP A 24 -5.40 9.79 6.05
CA ASP A 24 -6.57 10.49 6.56
C ASP A 24 -7.81 10.24 5.70
N ASP A 25 -7.66 10.25 4.37
CA ASP A 25 -8.75 9.98 3.44
C ASP A 25 -9.24 8.53 3.53
N VAL A 26 -8.33 7.57 3.64
CA VAL A 26 -8.67 6.16 3.89
C VAL A 26 -9.40 6.00 5.23
N ALA A 27 -8.91 6.64 6.29
CA ALA A 27 -9.48 6.51 7.64
C ALA A 27 -10.89 7.12 7.80
N ARG A 28 -11.30 7.99 6.88
CA ARG A 28 -12.65 8.60 6.85
C ARG A 28 -13.69 7.74 6.16
N GLU A 29 -13.27 6.66 5.51
CA GLU A 29 -14.12 5.90 4.59
C GLU A 29 -14.45 4.54 5.17
N ASP A 30 -15.74 4.21 5.24
CA ASP A 30 -16.19 2.88 5.70
C ASP A 30 -15.92 1.77 4.66
N LEU A 31 -15.54 2.14 3.44
CA LEU A 31 -15.29 1.20 2.35
C LEU A 31 -14.20 1.72 1.42
N VAL A 32 -13.11 0.95 1.33
CA VAL A 32 -12.02 1.16 0.37
C VAL A 32 -11.95 -0.01 -0.60
N ILE A 33 -12.02 0.30 -1.90
CA ILE A 33 -11.98 -0.67 -2.98
C ILE A 33 -10.57 -0.72 -3.56
N VAL A 34 -10.01 -1.93 -3.61
CA VAL A 34 -8.72 -2.23 -4.25
C VAL A 34 -8.96 -3.25 -5.35
N SER A 35 -8.52 -2.95 -6.56
CA SER A 35 -8.58 -3.92 -7.66
C SER A 35 -7.43 -4.93 -7.58
N SER A 36 -7.62 -6.13 -8.13
CA SER A 36 -6.52 -7.10 -8.28
C SER A 36 -5.35 -6.55 -9.09
N LEU A 37 -5.60 -5.61 -10.01
CA LEU A 37 -4.56 -4.92 -10.77
C LEU A 37 -3.74 -3.99 -9.86
N THR A 38 -4.40 -3.17 -9.04
CA THR A 38 -3.76 -2.32 -8.04
C THR A 38 -2.82 -3.12 -7.13
N GLU A 39 -3.26 -4.30 -6.69
CA GLU A 39 -2.43 -5.20 -5.86
C GLU A 39 -1.20 -5.71 -6.62
N LEU A 40 -1.39 -6.18 -7.86
CA LEU A 40 -0.31 -6.70 -8.69
C LEU A 40 0.74 -5.61 -8.97
N GLU A 41 0.30 -4.41 -9.37
CA GLU A 41 1.17 -3.27 -9.63
C GLU A 41 1.99 -2.91 -8.39
N THR A 42 1.33 -2.86 -7.23
CA THR A 42 2.01 -2.57 -5.96
C THR A 42 3.07 -3.63 -5.66
N HIS A 43 2.77 -4.92 -5.84
CA HIS A 43 3.75 -6.00 -5.66
C HIS A 43 4.95 -5.88 -6.60
N VAL A 44 4.73 -5.55 -7.87
CA VAL A 44 5.79 -5.33 -8.86
C VAL A 44 6.67 -4.14 -8.46
N GLN A 45 6.06 -3.01 -8.08
CA GLN A 45 6.80 -1.82 -7.67
C GLN A 45 7.61 -2.03 -6.38
N LEU A 46 7.08 -2.75 -5.40
CA LEU A 46 7.84 -3.14 -4.21
C LEU A 46 9.06 -4.02 -4.58
N THR A 47 8.87 -4.95 -5.50
CA THR A 47 9.94 -5.84 -5.94
C THR A 47 11.01 -5.06 -6.69
N ALA A 48 10.62 -4.16 -7.61
CA ALA A 48 11.54 -3.30 -8.34
C ALA A 48 12.33 -2.38 -7.40
N ALA A 49 11.68 -1.75 -6.42
CA ALA A 49 12.35 -0.89 -5.45
C ALA A 49 13.37 -1.65 -4.59
N ARG A 50 13.09 -2.90 -4.23
CA ARG A 50 14.06 -3.78 -3.57
C ARG A 50 15.25 -4.09 -4.48
N LEU A 51 15.00 -4.47 -5.73
CA LEU A 51 16.06 -4.80 -6.70
C LEU A 51 16.95 -3.59 -7.01
N ALA A 52 16.38 -2.38 -6.96
CA ALA A 52 17.09 -1.12 -7.07
C ALA A 52 17.83 -0.72 -5.77
N GLY A 53 17.79 -1.53 -4.72
CA GLY A 53 18.52 -1.27 -3.47
C GLY A 53 17.88 -0.21 -2.56
N ARG A 54 16.64 0.25 -2.82
CA ARG A 54 15.97 1.25 -1.95
C ARG A 54 15.71 0.71 -0.54
N TYR A 55 15.65 -0.62 -0.40
CA TYR A 55 15.59 -1.31 0.89
C TYR A 55 15.91 -2.80 0.76
N GLY A 56 16.27 -3.42 1.89
CA GLY A 56 16.63 -4.85 1.96
C GLY A 56 15.45 -5.81 2.06
N LYS A 57 15.77 -7.11 2.04
CA LYS A 57 14.81 -8.23 2.09
C LYS A 57 13.80 -8.13 3.24
N ALA A 58 14.27 -7.83 4.46
CA ALA A 58 13.41 -7.75 5.63
C ALA A 58 12.34 -6.66 5.50
N ARG A 59 12.68 -5.49 4.94
CA ARG A 59 11.71 -4.41 4.74
C ARG A 59 10.69 -4.75 3.64
N TRP A 60 11.14 -5.39 2.57
CA TRP A 60 10.26 -5.92 1.52
C TRP A 60 9.25 -6.95 2.07
N GLU A 61 9.69 -7.87 2.94
CA GLU A 61 8.82 -8.84 3.60
C GLU A 61 7.77 -8.16 4.48
N ARG A 62 8.14 -7.10 5.22
CA ARG A 62 7.18 -6.30 6.00
C ARG A 62 6.13 -5.61 5.12
N PHE A 63 6.52 -5.03 3.99
CA PHE A 63 5.54 -4.42 3.07
C PHE A 63 4.58 -5.44 2.50
N ARG A 64 5.07 -6.63 2.13
CA ARG A 64 4.21 -7.74 1.70
C ARG A 64 3.26 -8.21 2.79
N ALA A 65 3.73 -8.29 4.04
CA ALA A 65 2.88 -8.65 5.17
C ALA A 65 1.78 -7.60 5.39
N LYS A 66 2.11 -6.30 5.36
CA LYS A 66 1.14 -5.22 5.52
C LYS A 66 0.11 -5.17 4.37
N LEU A 67 0.51 -5.48 3.13
CA LEU A 67 -0.45 -5.65 2.03
C LEU A 67 -1.43 -6.80 2.26
N ALA A 68 -0.98 -7.91 2.84
CA ALA A 68 -1.87 -9.01 3.19
C ALA A 68 -2.81 -8.63 4.36
N GLU A 69 -2.31 -7.87 5.32
CA GLU A 69 -3.09 -7.33 6.45
C GLU A 69 -4.19 -6.37 5.97
N PHE A 70 -3.90 -5.54 4.97
CA PHE A 70 -4.89 -4.64 4.37
C PHE A 70 -6.11 -5.38 3.83
N ARG A 71 -5.95 -6.59 3.26
CA ARG A 71 -7.10 -7.39 2.77
C ARG A 71 -8.06 -7.85 3.86
N VAL A 72 -7.62 -7.91 5.11
CA VAL A 72 -8.38 -8.49 6.22
C VAL A 72 -8.73 -7.46 7.30
N THR A 73 -8.37 -6.20 7.09
CA THR A 73 -8.55 -5.12 8.06
C THR A 73 -9.41 -4.01 7.47
N ASP A 74 -10.49 -3.67 8.18
CA ASP A 74 -11.41 -2.60 7.81
C ASP A 74 -10.89 -1.23 8.31
N PRO A 75 -10.78 -0.18 7.46
CA PRO A 75 -10.45 -0.13 6.05
C PRO A 75 -8.95 0.23 5.94
N PHE A 76 -8.10 -0.69 6.40
CA PHE A 76 -6.67 -0.52 6.68
C PHE A 76 -6.35 0.20 8.01
N ARG A 77 -6.49 -0.50 9.14
CA ARG A 77 -5.77 -0.15 10.39
C ARG A 77 -4.35 -0.73 10.41
#